data_AF-A0A177BZ72-F1
#
_entry.id   AF-A0A177BZ72-F1
#
_cell.length_a   1.000
_cell.length_b   1.000
_cell.length_c   1.000
_cell.angle_alpha   90.00
_cell.angle_beta   90.00
_cell.angle_gamma   90.00
#
_symmetry.space_group_name_H-M   'P 1'
#
loop_
_entity.id
_entity.type
_entity.pdbx_description
1 polymer ?
#
loop_
_entity_poly.entity_id
_entity_poly.type
_entity_poly.pdbx_seq_one_letter_code
_entity_poly.pdbx_strand_id
1 'polypeptide(L)'
;MNIQDPSSFDTVMQGVTHVAHIASPFVLQVEDIERDLLKPAIEGTRGVLTAALKQPTIKSIVVTGSFATIADAKGGYRTGYTYTNKDFNPITYEEAKDPNLDMTQFPELHRHFARYMASKRCAEAAMWELYDKEKPSWTLNTINTAWVGGPYVLPLPSIAKASTSTGFLYGLATGADIPPQEWPTWIDVRDVAKAHINALQKPNLNKTRILIGGHRIGYDQVRQGDR
;
A
#
# COMPACT_ATOMS: atom_id res chain seq x y z
N MET A 1 -19.46 7.38 1.08
CA MET A 1 -18.27 8.24 1.06
C MET A 1 -17.47 7.87 -0.18
N ASN A 2 -17.24 8.81 -1.10
CA ASN A 2 -16.41 8.59 -2.29
C ASN A 2 -15.02 9.15 -2.01
N ILE A 3 -14.03 8.28 -1.76
CA ILE A 3 -12.68 8.72 -1.38
C ILE A 3 -11.97 9.55 -2.46
N GLN A 4 -12.41 9.48 -3.72
CA GLN A 4 -11.88 10.27 -4.83
C GLN A 4 -12.36 11.73 -4.79
N ASP A 5 -13.43 12.02 -4.05
CA ASP A 5 -13.96 13.36 -3.84
C ASP A 5 -13.48 13.90 -2.48
N PRO A 6 -12.59 14.91 -2.46
CA PRO A 6 -12.10 15.50 -1.21
C PRO A 6 -13.22 16.05 -0.32
N SER A 7 -14.31 16.56 -0.92
CA SER A 7 -15.43 17.13 -0.15
C SER A 7 -16.19 16.07 0.65
N SER A 8 -16.07 14.79 0.27
CA SER A 8 -16.67 13.68 1.00
C SER A 8 -16.08 13.47 2.41
N PHE A 9 -14.90 14.05 2.67
CA PHE A 9 -14.23 14.01 3.97
C PHE A 9 -14.56 15.21 4.87
N ASP A 10 -15.13 16.30 4.32
CA ASP A 10 -15.26 17.58 5.02
C ASP A 10 -16.06 17.46 6.33
N THR A 11 -17.12 16.65 6.35
CA THR A 11 -17.93 16.43 7.57
C THR A 11 -17.21 15.50 8.56
N VAL A 12 -16.61 14.41 8.08
CA VAL A 12 -16.03 13.38 8.97
C VAL A 12 -14.70 13.78 9.57
N MET A 13 -14.02 14.78 9.02
CA MET A 13 -12.75 15.29 9.54
C MET A 13 -12.91 16.42 10.57
N GLN A 14 -14.13 16.94 10.81
CA GLN A 14 -14.35 17.98 11.80
C GLN A 14 -13.98 17.50 13.20
N GLY A 15 -13.11 18.25 13.88
CA GLY A 15 -12.63 17.91 15.23
C GLY A 15 -11.65 16.74 15.30
N VAL A 16 -11.33 16.11 14.17
CA VAL A 16 -10.35 15.02 14.12
C VAL A 16 -8.94 15.58 14.36
N THR A 17 -8.14 14.84 15.13
CA THR A 17 -6.75 15.21 15.42
C THR A 17 -5.73 14.27 14.77
N HIS A 18 -6.12 13.03 14.49
CA HIS A 18 -5.24 12.00 13.95
C HIS A 18 -5.98 11.22 12.87
N VAL A 19 -5.34 10.99 11.72
CA VAL A 19 -5.97 10.30 10.58
C VAL A 19 -5.12 9.11 10.16
N ALA A 20 -5.70 7.91 10.22
CA ALA A 20 -5.16 6.73 9.55
C ALA A 20 -5.88 6.54 8.20
N HIS A 21 -5.23 6.86 7.10
CA HIS A 21 -5.76 6.60 5.77
C HIS A 21 -5.34 5.21 5.29
N ILE A 22 -6.25 4.25 5.50
CA ILE A 22 -6.04 2.83 5.18
C ILE A 22 -6.77 2.44 3.88
N ALA A 23 -7.85 3.14 3.56
CA ALA A 23 -8.68 2.85 2.40
C ALA A 23 -7.92 3.13 1.10
N SER A 24 -7.65 2.08 0.33
CA SER A 24 -7.09 2.18 -1.01
C SER A 24 -7.82 1.16 -1.88
N PRO A 25 -8.34 1.57 -3.06
CA PRO A 25 -8.99 0.62 -3.95
C PRO A 25 -7.94 -0.39 -4.43
N PHE A 26 -8.12 -1.65 -4.07
CA PHE A 26 -7.31 -2.76 -4.56
C PHE A 26 -8.01 -3.35 -5.78
N VAL A 27 -7.68 -2.81 -6.96
CA VAL A 27 -8.26 -3.21 -8.24
C VAL A 27 -7.16 -3.85 -9.09
N LEU A 28 -7.28 -5.15 -9.36
CA LEU A 28 -6.32 -5.89 -10.18
C LEU A 28 -6.77 -6.07 -11.64
N GLN A 29 -8.07 -5.92 -11.89
CA GLN A 29 -8.67 -6.01 -13.23
C GLN A 29 -9.25 -4.65 -13.60
N VAL A 30 -8.71 -4.04 -14.65
CA VAL A 30 -9.09 -2.72 -15.13
C VAL A 30 -9.25 -2.73 -16.65
N GLU A 31 -10.21 -1.96 -17.14
CA GLU A 31 -10.39 -1.75 -18.58
C GLU A 31 -9.44 -0.65 -19.08
N ASP A 32 -9.32 0.43 -18.31
CA ASP A 32 -8.44 1.56 -18.58
C ASP A 32 -7.53 1.81 -17.36
N ILE A 33 -6.22 1.70 -17.56
CA ILE A 33 -5.23 1.79 -16.48
C ILE A 33 -5.25 3.19 -15.84
N GLU A 34 -5.39 4.23 -16.63
CA GLU A 34 -5.36 5.60 -16.11
C GLU A 34 -6.64 5.92 -15.33
N ARG A 35 -7.81 5.63 -15.93
CA ARG A 35 -9.14 5.92 -15.38
C ARG A 35 -9.47 5.04 -14.18
N ASP A 36 -9.19 3.74 -14.25
CA ASP A 36 -9.69 2.78 -13.27
C ASP A 36 -8.66 2.45 -12.17
N LEU A 37 -7.37 2.77 -12.38
CA LEU A 37 -6.30 2.44 -11.43
C LEU A 37 -5.49 3.64 -10.96
N LEU A 38 -4.88 4.40 -11.87
CA LEU A 38 -3.93 5.47 -11.50
C LEU A 38 -4.64 6.67 -10.88
N LYS A 39 -5.63 7.25 -11.57
CA LYS A 39 -6.37 8.42 -11.08
C LYS A 39 -7.07 8.15 -9.75
N PRO A 40 -7.83 7.06 -9.56
CA PRO A 40 -8.48 6.79 -8.28
C PRO A 40 -7.50 6.65 -7.10
N ALA A 41 -6.33 6.04 -7.32
CA ALA A 41 -5.31 5.90 -6.29
C ALA A 41 -4.69 7.25 -5.90
N ILE A 42 -4.37 8.08 -6.90
CA ILE A 42 -3.78 9.41 -6.70
C ILE A 42 -4.79 10.35 -6.04
N GLU A 43 -6.01 10.43 -6.58
CA GLU A 43 -7.07 11.31 -6.10
C GLU A 43 -7.55 10.88 -4.71
N GLY A 44 -7.68 9.58 -4.46
CA GLY A 44 -8.02 9.06 -3.13
C GLY A 44 -7.04 9.49 -2.05
N THR A 45 -5.74 9.38 -2.33
CA THR A 45 -4.69 9.75 -1.38
C THR A 45 -4.59 11.26 -1.23
N ARG A 46 -4.60 12.02 -2.34
CA ARG A 46 -4.55 13.49 -2.31
C ARG A 46 -5.79 14.08 -1.64
N GLY A 47 -6.97 13.51 -1.86
CA GLY A 47 -8.23 14.02 -1.34
C GLY A 47 -8.27 14.06 0.18
N VAL A 48 -7.70 13.04 0.83
CA VAL A 48 -7.54 13.02 2.30
C VAL A 48 -6.67 14.17 2.78
N LEU A 49 -5.51 14.39 2.13
CA LEU A 49 -4.61 15.49 2.49
C LEU A 49 -5.27 16.85 2.23
N THR A 50 -5.94 17.01 1.08
CA THR A 50 -6.69 18.23 0.72
C THR A 50 -7.78 18.54 1.74
N ALA A 51 -8.52 17.54 2.22
CA ALA A 51 -9.50 17.73 3.27
C ALA A 51 -8.84 18.08 4.61
N ALA A 52 -7.75 17.40 4.97
CA ALA A 52 -7.01 17.67 6.21
C ALA A 52 -6.38 19.07 6.26
N LEU A 53 -5.98 19.63 5.12
CA LEU A 53 -5.48 21.02 5.03
C LEU A 53 -6.52 22.05 5.46
N LYS A 54 -7.82 21.75 5.33
CA LYS A 54 -8.91 22.63 5.78
C LYS A 54 -9.16 22.54 7.29
N GLN A 55 -8.56 21.57 7.98
CA GLN A 55 -8.88 21.24 9.36
C GLN A 55 -7.73 21.64 10.30
N PRO A 56 -7.87 22.72 11.10
CA PRO A 56 -6.80 23.19 11.98
C PRO A 56 -6.51 22.25 13.15
N THR A 57 -7.39 21.27 13.41
CA THR A 57 -7.28 20.33 14.53
C THR A 57 -6.34 19.16 14.24
N ILE A 58 -6.01 18.90 12.96
CA ILE A 58 -5.18 17.77 12.55
C ILE A 58 -3.75 17.97 13.06
N LYS A 59 -3.18 16.91 13.64
CA LYS A 59 -1.83 16.87 14.22
C LYS A 59 -0.95 15.83 13.54
N SER A 60 -1.53 14.70 13.11
CA SER A 60 -0.79 13.63 12.45
C SER A 60 -1.66 12.85 11.47
N ILE A 61 -1.08 12.51 10.34
CA ILE A 61 -1.66 11.63 9.33
C ILE A 61 -0.68 10.49 9.08
N VAL A 62 -1.20 9.27 9.10
CA VAL A 62 -0.49 8.08 8.61
C VAL A 62 -1.24 7.49 7.44
N VAL A 63 -0.52 7.17 6.37
CA VAL A 63 -1.09 6.52 5.18
C VAL A 63 -0.58 5.09 5.09
N THR A 64 -1.48 4.14 4.86
CA THR A 64 -1.11 2.75 4.57
C THR A 64 -0.49 2.69 3.17
N GLY A 65 0.83 2.66 3.14
CA GLY A 65 1.61 2.43 1.94
C GLY A 65 1.67 0.94 1.59
N SER A 66 2.64 0.61 0.75
CA SER A 66 2.94 -0.77 0.39
C SER A 66 4.41 -0.88 0.01
N PHE A 67 4.98 -2.07 0.19
CA PHE A 67 6.28 -2.41 -0.38
C PHE A 67 6.30 -2.22 -1.90
N ALA A 68 5.14 -2.24 -2.56
CA ALA A 68 4.96 -1.90 -3.96
C ALA A 68 5.52 -0.51 -4.38
N THR A 69 5.57 0.46 -3.46
CA THR A 69 6.16 1.79 -3.71
C THR A 69 7.68 1.83 -3.51
N ILE A 70 8.26 0.74 -3.01
CA ILE A 70 9.68 0.56 -2.68
C ILE A 70 10.33 -0.42 -3.66
N ALA A 71 9.61 -1.49 -4.01
CA ALA A 71 10.04 -2.53 -4.91
C ALA A 71 10.46 -1.95 -6.28
N ASP A 72 11.54 -2.51 -6.83
CA ASP A 72 12.02 -2.12 -8.14
C ASP A 72 11.22 -2.89 -9.20
N ALA A 73 10.20 -2.24 -9.75
CA ALA A 73 9.38 -2.84 -10.78
C ALA A 73 10.09 -2.93 -12.15
N LYS A 74 11.20 -2.23 -12.38
CA LYS A 74 11.94 -2.31 -13.66
C LYS A 74 13.07 -3.33 -13.58
N GLY A 75 13.72 -3.44 -12.42
CA GLY A 75 14.82 -4.37 -12.16
C GLY A 75 14.40 -5.80 -11.77
N GLY A 76 13.10 -6.09 -11.69
CA GLY A 76 12.60 -7.42 -11.33
C GLY A 76 12.94 -7.82 -9.89
N TYR A 77 13.05 -9.12 -9.63
CA TYR A 77 13.48 -9.63 -8.33
C TYR A 77 15.00 -9.45 -8.14
N ARG A 78 15.38 -8.49 -7.29
CA ARG A 78 16.79 -8.16 -7.03
C ARG A 78 17.42 -9.08 -5.96
N THR A 79 17.85 -10.27 -6.37
CA THR A 79 18.54 -11.22 -5.48
C THR A 79 19.76 -10.59 -4.81
N GLY A 80 19.86 -10.69 -3.48
CA GLY A 80 20.96 -10.11 -2.69
C GLY A 80 20.83 -8.62 -2.37
N TYR A 81 19.82 -7.93 -2.92
CA TYR A 81 19.56 -6.53 -2.58
C TYR A 81 18.73 -6.40 -1.30
N THR A 82 19.12 -5.46 -0.44
CA THR A 82 18.36 -5.10 0.77
C THR A 82 17.64 -3.79 0.51
N TYR A 83 16.33 -3.85 0.36
CA TYR A 83 15.50 -2.66 0.27
C TYR A 83 15.45 -1.91 1.59
N THR A 84 15.40 -0.59 1.48
CA THR A 84 15.33 0.38 2.57
C THR A 84 14.16 1.33 2.33
N ASN A 85 13.85 2.16 3.32
CA ASN A 85 12.85 3.22 3.15
C ASN A 85 13.25 4.35 2.18
N LYS A 86 14.51 4.35 1.72
CA LYS A 86 15.00 5.30 0.70
C LYS A 86 14.70 4.82 -0.72
N ASP A 87 14.50 3.53 -0.90
CA ASP A 87 14.16 2.97 -2.21
C ASP A 87 12.76 3.40 -2.63
N PHE A 88 12.63 3.82 -3.87
CA PHE A 88 11.38 4.26 -4.44
C PHE A 88 11.23 3.63 -5.82
N ASN A 89 10.08 3.02 -6.06
CA ASN A 89 9.80 2.34 -7.32
C ASN A 89 10.02 3.33 -8.49
N PRO A 90 10.83 2.97 -9.51
CA PRO A 90 11.24 3.90 -10.55
C PRO A 90 10.16 4.16 -11.62
N ILE A 91 9.05 3.40 -11.63
CA ILE A 91 7.99 3.61 -12.61
C ILE A 91 7.38 5.02 -12.46
N THR A 92 7.35 5.74 -13.56
CA THR A 92 6.71 7.05 -13.69
C THR A 92 5.23 6.93 -14.05
N TYR A 93 4.48 8.03 -13.92
CA TYR A 93 3.07 8.06 -14.32
C TYR A 93 2.87 7.79 -15.82
N GLU A 94 3.73 8.38 -16.66
CA GLU A 94 3.67 8.20 -18.13
C GLU A 94 4.03 6.78 -18.56
N GLU A 95 4.96 6.12 -17.86
CA GLU A 95 5.22 4.69 -18.08
C GLU A 95 4.04 3.84 -17.58
N ALA A 96 3.47 4.18 -16.43
CA ALA A 96 2.38 3.42 -15.81
C ALA A 96 1.09 3.42 -16.64
N LYS A 97 0.81 4.50 -17.36
CA LYS A 97 -0.39 4.62 -18.20
C LYS A 97 -0.26 3.91 -19.55
N ASP A 98 0.96 3.58 -19.98
CA ASP A 98 1.17 2.89 -21.25
C ASP A 98 0.65 1.45 -21.13
N PRO A 99 -0.38 1.04 -21.91
CA PRO A 99 -0.86 -0.34 -21.90
C PRO A 99 0.23 -1.35 -22.32
N ASN A 100 1.26 -0.88 -23.04
CA ASN A 100 2.38 -1.67 -23.55
C ASN A 100 3.63 -1.61 -22.67
N LEU A 101 3.53 -1.09 -21.43
CA LEU A 101 4.65 -1.08 -20.48
C LEU A 101 5.31 -2.47 -20.41
N ASP A 102 6.59 -2.54 -20.77
CA ASP A 102 7.35 -3.78 -20.74
C ASP A 102 7.60 -4.24 -19.31
N MET A 103 6.95 -5.36 -18.96
CA MET A 103 7.06 -6.03 -17.67
C MET A 103 7.52 -7.49 -17.83
N THR A 104 8.19 -7.82 -18.94
CA THR A 104 8.63 -9.19 -19.26
C THR A 104 9.67 -9.75 -18.28
N GLN A 105 10.34 -8.89 -17.51
CA GLN A 105 11.18 -9.24 -16.38
C GLN A 105 10.43 -9.95 -15.24
N PHE A 106 9.10 -9.82 -15.19
CA PHE A 106 8.25 -10.59 -14.28
C PHE A 106 7.54 -11.73 -15.01
N PRO A 107 7.28 -12.86 -14.32
CA PRO A 107 6.38 -13.91 -14.80
C PRO A 107 5.06 -13.30 -15.26
N GLU A 108 4.44 -13.87 -16.30
CA GLU A 108 3.16 -13.38 -16.85
C GLU A 108 2.09 -13.20 -15.75
N LEU A 109 2.02 -14.17 -14.84
CA LEU A 109 1.12 -14.13 -13.69
C LEU A 109 1.34 -12.91 -12.79
N HIS A 110 2.52 -12.29 -12.76
CA HIS A 110 2.83 -11.16 -11.87
C HIS A 110 2.85 -9.80 -12.61
N ARG A 111 2.68 -9.77 -13.93
CA ARG A 111 2.71 -8.51 -14.70
C ARG A 111 1.59 -7.55 -14.30
N HIS A 112 0.42 -8.07 -13.93
CA HIS A 112 -0.69 -7.27 -13.42
C HIS A 112 -0.35 -6.59 -12.08
N PHE A 113 0.49 -7.23 -11.25
CA PHE A 113 0.97 -6.66 -10.00
C PHE A 113 1.82 -5.41 -10.24
N ALA A 114 2.53 -5.32 -11.37
CA ALA A 114 3.32 -4.15 -11.69
C ALA A 114 2.51 -2.88 -11.93
N ARG A 115 1.34 -3.00 -12.53
CA ARG A 115 0.41 -1.87 -12.70
C ARG A 115 -0.12 -1.41 -11.33
N TYR A 116 -0.44 -2.35 -10.45
CA TYR A 116 -0.75 -2.03 -9.06
C TYR A 116 0.44 -1.36 -8.34
N MET A 117 1.67 -1.83 -8.56
CA MET A 117 2.85 -1.19 -7.98
C MET A 117 3.02 0.25 -8.45
N ALA A 118 2.79 0.48 -9.74
CA ALA A 118 2.82 1.81 -10.33
C ALA A 118 1.75 2.73 -9.72
N SER A 119 0.52 2.25 -9.53
CA SER A 119 -0.55 3.07 -8.93
C SER A 119 -0.25 3.48 -7.49
N LYS A 120 0.24 2.54 -6.66
CA LYS A 120 0.66 2.84 -5.28
C LYS A 120 1.83 3.82 -5.26
N ARG A 121 2.79 3.65 -6.17
CA ARG A 121 3.95 4.54 -6.32
C ARG A 121 3.55 5.95 -6.75
N CYS A 122 2.66 6.10 -7.73
CA CYS A 122 2.17 7.40 -8.18
C CYS A 122 1.37 8.11 -7.09
N ALA A 123 0.50 7.37 -6.38
CA ALA A 123 -0.28 7.92 -5.27
C ALA A 123 0.61 8.44 -4.13
N GLU A 124 1.62 7.66 -3.72
CA GLU A 124 2.54 8.07 -2.65
C GLU A 124 3.39 9.29 -3.07
N ALA A 125 3.84 9.37 -4.33
CA ALA A 125 4.58 10.55 -4.79
C ALA A 125 3.71 11.81 -4.86
N ALA A 126 2.50 11.71 -5.38
CA ALA A 126 1.59 12.84 -5.46
C ALA A 126 1.18 13.36 -4.07
N MET A 127 1.09 12.45 -3.09
CA MET A 127 0.89 12.79 -1.68
C MET A 127 2.09 13.55 -1.11
N TRP A 128 3.31 13.07 -1.32
CA TRP A 128 4.52 13.75 -0.84
C TRP A 128 4.73 15.11 -1.51
N GLU A 129 4.44 15.22 -2.82
CA GLU A 129 4.48 16.49 -3.55
C GLU A 129 3.51 17.52 -2.95
N LEU A 130 2.27 17.11 -2.69
CA LEU A 130 1.27 17.98 -2.05
C LEU A 130 1.72 18.41 -0.65
N TYR A 131 2.25 17.49 0.15
CA TYR A 131 2.75 17.80 1.50
C TYR A 131 3.91 18.80 1.46
N ASP A 132 4.85 18.63 0.53
CA ASP A 132 6.00 19.51 0.37
C ASP A 132 5.63 20.90 -0.16
N LYS A 133 4.59 20.97 -1.00
CA LYS A 133 4.03 22.22 -1.51
C LYS A 133 3.31 23.01 -0.43
N GLU A 134 2.39 22.37 0.29
CA GLU A 134 1.47 23.04 1.22
C GLU A 134 2.08 23.26 2.60
N LYS A 135 3.11 22.49 2.97
CA LYS A 135 3.89 22.60 4.22
C LYS A 135 2.99 22.74 5.47
N PRO A 136 2.04 21.82 5.70
CA PRO A 136 1.13 21.90 6.82
C PRO A 136 1.86 21.74 8.17
N SER A 137 1.20 22.15 9.25
CA SER A 137 1.72 22.03 10.62
C SER A 137 1.68 20.60 11.17
N TRP A 138 0.87 19.71 10.59
CA TRP A 138 0.74 18.32 11.00
C TRP A 138 1.78 17.41 10.37
N THR A 139 2.05 16.29 11.04
CA THR A 139 3.00 15.28 10.57
C THR A 139 2.39 14.33 9.55
N LEU A 140 3.19 13.88 8.57
CA LEU A 140 2.79 12.89 7.58
C LEU A 140 3.80 11.75 7.52
N ASN A 141 3.31 10.52 7.63
CA ASN A 141 4.14 9.31 7.55
C ASN A 141 3.44 8.22 6.73
N THR A 142 4.22 7.31 6.13
CA THR A 142 3.69 6.12 5.45
C THR A 142 4.14 4.84 6.15
N ILE A 143 3.24 3.86 6.20
CA ILE A 143 3.57 2.48 6.61
C ILE A 143 3.59 1.61 5.37
N ASN A 144 4.79 1.31 4.86
CA ASN A 144 4.98 0.47 3.68
C ASN A 144 5.18 -0.99 4.12
N THR A 145 4.18 -1.83 3.86
CA THR A 145 4.19 -3.24 4.28
C THR A 145 4.42 -4.18 3.10
N ALA A 146 5.04 -5.33 3.37
CA ALA A 146 5.00 -6.47 2.47
C ALA A 146 3.64 -7.21 2.59
N TRP A 147 3.60 -8.52 2.37
CA TRP A 147 2.38 -9.31 2.51
C TRP A 147 1.88 -9.30 3.95
N VAL A 148 0.58 -9.04 4.14
CA VAL A 148 -0.03 -8.96 5.47
C VAL A 148 -0.83 -10.22 5.76
N GLY A 149 -0.48 -10.94 6.81
CA GLY A 149 -1.23 -12.10 7.30
C GLY A 149 -1.68 -11.90 8.75
N GLY A 150 -2.46 -12.84 9.27
CA GLY A 150 -2.86 -12.85 10.68
C GLY A 150 -4.37 -12.91 10.91
N PRO A 151 -4.80 -12.90 12.18
CA PRO A 151 -6.19 -13.08 12.54
C PRO A 151 -7.05 -11.87 12.18
N TYR A 152 -8.30 -12.13 11.79
CA TYR A 152 -9.30 -11.09 11.62
C TYR A 152 -9.84 -10.69 12.99
N VAL A 153 -10.06 -9.38 13.19
CA VAL A 153 -10.68 -8.87 14.42
C VAL A 153 -12.17 -9.21 14.50
N LEU A 154 -12.86 -9.27 13.36
CA LEU A 154 -14.25 -9.71 13.25
C LEU A 154 -14.30 -11.06 12.52
N PRO A 155 -15.30 -11.92 12.82
CA PRO A 155 -15.48 -13.16 12.08
C PRO A 155 -15.55 -12.93 10.57
N LEU A 156 -14.78 -13.71 9.81
CA LEU A 156 -14.79 -13.65 8.37
C LEU A 156 -16.06 -14.34 7.83
N PRO A 157 -16.94 -13.65 7.08
CA PRO A 157 -18.19 -14.24 6.62
C PRO A 157 -17.98 -15.40 5.63
N SER A 158 -16.96 -15.30 4.78
CA SER A 158 -16.52 -16.35 3.86
C SER A 158 -15.11 -16.04 3.35
N ILE A 159 -14.40 -17.06 2.86
CA ILE A 159 -13.05 -16.86 2.29
C ILE A 159 -13.05 -15.92 1.09
N ALA A 160 -14.15 -15.85 0.33
CA ALA A 160 -14.31 -14.92 -0.78
C ALA A 160 -14.34 -13.43 -0.36
N LYS A 161 -14.49 -13.15 0.95
CA LYS A 161 -14.41 -11.82 1.54
C LYS A 161 -13.08 -11.54 2.24
N ALA A 162 -12.12 -12.47 2.18
CA ALA A 162 -10.80 -12.28 2.74
C ALA A 162 -10.01 -11.22 1.94
N SER A 163 -9.04 -10.58 2.60
CA SER A 163 -8.01 -9.81 1.90
C SER A 163 -7.28 -10.69 0.90
N THR A 164 -6.74 -10.10 -0.16
CA THR A 164 -5.95 -10.81 -1.18
C THR A 164 -4.84 -11.65 -0.57
N SER A 165 -4.11 -11.09 0.40
CA SER A 165 -3.02 -11.78 1.11
C SER A 165 -3.51 -12.97 1.94
N THR A 166 -4.63 -12.83 2.66
CA THR A 166 -5.22 -13.93 3.44
C THR A 166 -5.78 -15.01 2.54
N GLY A 167 -6.51 -14.63 1.49
CA GLY A 167 -7.06 -15.57 0.51
C GLY A 167 -5.96 -16.37 -0.17
N PHE A 168 -4.84 -15.72 -0.49
CA PHE A 168 -3.66 -16.38 -1.04
C PHE A 168 -3.02 -17.37 -0.04
N LEU A 169 -2.79 -16.95 1.22
CA LEU A 169 -2.31 -17.86 2.28
C LEU A 169 -3.23 -19.07 2.47
N TYR A 170 -4.55 -18.83 2.51
CA TYR A 170 -5.55 -19.89 2.64
C TYR A 170 -5.48 -20.86 1.46
N GLY A 171 -5.41 -20.35 0.23
CA GLY A 171 -5.27 -21.16 -0.98
C GLY A 171 -4.08 -22.10 -0.89
N LEU A 172 -2.89 -21.56 -0.56
CA LEU A 172 -1.67 -22.35 -0.35
C LEU A 172 -1.86 -23.42 0.73
N ALA A 173 -2.43 -23.06 1.88
CA ALA A 173 -2.66 -23.97 2.99
C ALA A 173 -3.68 -25.08 2.65
N THR A 174 -4.63 -24.81 1.75
CA THR A 174 -5.65 -25.78 1.29
C THR A 174 -5.24 -26.56 0.04
N GLY A 175 -3.99 -26.44 -0.41
CA GLY A 175 -3.42 -27.27 -1.46
C GLY A 175 -3.55 -26.73 -2.87
N ALA A 176 -3.77 -25.41 -3.04
CA ALA A 176 -3.60 -24.77 -4.34
C ALA A 176 -2.16 -24.93 -4.87
N ASP A 177 -2.01 -24.82 -6.19
CA ASP A 177 -0.69 -24.82 -6.82
C ASP A 177 0.14 -23.63 -6.34
N ILE A 178 1.44 -23.88 -6.17
CA ILE A 178 2.38 -22.87 -5.70
C ILE A 178 2.88 -22.08 -6.92
N PRO A 179 2.57 -20.78 -7.03
CA PRO A 179 3.08 -19.97 -8.12
C PRO A 179 4.59 -19.68 -7.94
N PRO A 180 5.26 -19.14 -8.96
CA PRO A 180 6.63 -18.67 -8.81
C PRO A 180 6.77 -17.73 -7.60
N GLN A 181 7.84 -17.91 -6.82
CA GLN A 181 8.07 -17.12 -5.62
C GLN A 181 8.26 -15.64 -5.96
N GLU A 182 7.50 -14.76 -5.31
CA GLU A 182 7.72 -13.31 -5.35
C GLU A 182 8.58 -12.85 -4.15
N TRP A 183 8.40 -11.63 -3.65
CA TRP A 183 9.01 -11.17 -2.39
C TRP A 183 8.46 -11.97 -1.20
N PRO A 184 9.27 -12.85 -0.55
CA PRO A 184 8.79 -13.80 0.45
C PRO A 184 8.71 -13.16 1.84
N THR A 185 8.22 -11.92 1.95
CA THR A 185 8.19 -11.20 3.23
C THR A 185 6.75 -11.04 3.71
N TRP A 186 6.50 -11.50 4.93
CA TRP A 186 5.20 -11.49 5.59
C TRP A 186 5.25 -10.67 6.87
N ILE A 187 4.15 -10.01 7.21
CA ILE A 187 4.00 -9.29 8.47
C ILE A 187 2.63 -9.55 9.08
N ASP A 188 2.59 -9.66 10.41
CA ASP A 188 1.35 -9.82 11.14
C ASP A 188 0.55 -8.50 11.14
N VAL A 189 -0.75 -8.59 10.84
CA VAL A 189 -1.69 -7.47 10.82
C VAL A 189 -1.72 -6.69 12.12
N ARG A 190 -1.46 -7.34 13.26
CA ARG A 190 -1.39 -6.70 14.58
C ARG A 190 -0.17 -5.80 14.70
N ASP A 191 0.95 -6.18 14.09
CA ASP A 191 2.16 -5.35 14.07
C ASP A 191 2.03 -4.19 13.09
N VAL A 192 1.35 -4.40 11.96
CA VAL A 192 0.93 -3.30 11.07
C VAL A 192 0.05 -2.30 11.83
N ALA A 193 -0.93 -2.77 12.60
CA ALA A 193 -1.79 -1.89 13.40
C ALA A 193 -1.01 -1.11 14.47
N LYS A 194 -0.11 -1.78 15.22
CA LYS A 194 0.78 -1.11 16.18
C LYS A 194 1.66 -0.05 15.51
N ALA A 195 2.18 -0.33 14.31
CA ALA A 195 3.00 0.61 13.57
C ALA A 195 2.23 1.88 13.19
N HIS A 196 0.97 1.74 12.77
CA HIS A 196 0.10 2.90 12.48
C HIS A 196 -0.16 3.74 13.73
N ILE A 197 -0.51 3.11 14.86
CA ILE A 197 -0.74 3.80 16.14
C ILE A 197 0.52 4.55 16.58
N ASN A 198 1.68 3.88 16.54
CA ASN A 198 2.96 4.48 16.90
C ASN A 198 3.35 5.64 16.00
N ALA A 199 3.06 5.56 14.69
CA ALA A 199 3.34 6.66 13.77
C ALA A 199 2.45 7.88 14.02
N LEU A 200 1.17 7.67 14.37
CA LEU A 200 0.24 8.74 14.72
C LEU A 200 0.61 9.43 16.04
N GLN A 201 1.10 8.68 17.02
CA GLN A 201 1.36 9.19 18.37
C GLN A 201 2.75 9.83 18.55
N LYS A 202 3.65 9.73 17.56
CA LYS A 202 5.00 10.29 17.63
C LYS A 202 5.08 11.67 16.97
N PRO A 203 5.01 12.78 17.74
CA PRO A 203 4.99 14.13 17.16
C PRO A 203 6.27 14.51 16.42
N ASN A 204 7.40 13.87 16.75
CA ASN A 204 8.69 14.13 16.10
C ASN A 204 8.92 13.26 14.85
N LEU A 205 7.99 12.34 14.54
CA LEU A 205 8.07 11.50 13.35
C LEU A 205 7.33 12.23 12.22
N ASN A 206 8.09 12.81 11.30
CA ASN A 206 7.53 13.52 10.16
C ASN A 206 8.27 13.15 8.88
N LYS A 207 7.56 13.20 7.75
CA LYS A 207 8.08 12.94 6.40
C LYS A 207 8.85 11.62 6.33
N THR A 208 8.36 10.61 7.05
CA THR A 208 9.04 9.32 7.18
C THR A 208 8.26 8.24 6.45
N ARG A 209 8.97 7.52 5.58
CA ARG A 209 8.52 6.26 5.00
C ARG A 209 9.00 5.13 5.89
N ILE A 210 8.09 4.33 6.41
CA ILE A 210 8.38 3.28 7.38
C ILE A 210 8.16 1.94 6.68
N LEU A 211 9.27 1.32 6.27
CA LEU A 211 9.25 -0.03 5.72
C LEU A 211 9.16 -1.04 6.87
N ILE A 212 8.10 -1.83 6.90
CA ILE A 212 7.94 -2.93 7.83
C ILE A 212 7.79 -4.25 7.08
N GLY A 213 8.66 -5.19 7.42
CA GLY A 213 8.61 -6.58 6.99
C GLY A 213 8.89 -7.45 8.21
N GLY A 214 8.09 -8.49 8.41
CA GLY A 214 8.29 -9.43 9.50
C GLY A 214 9.22 -10.55 9.05
N HIS A 215 8.62 -11.72 8.83
CA HIS A 215 9.35 -12.95 8.55
C HIS A 215 9.57 -13.15 7.05
N ARG A 216 10.75 -13.69 6.70
CA ARG A 216 11.02 -14.16 5.35
C ARG A 216 10.58 -15.62 5.22
N ILE A 217 9.43 -15.86 4.61
CA ILE A 217 8.80 -17.19 4.48
C ILE A 217 8.34 -17.37 3.03
N GLY A 218 8.83 -18.41 2.37
CA GLY A 218 8.44 -18.78 1.01
C GLY A 218 7.07 -19.49 0.94
N TYR A 219 6.47 -19.54 -0.24
CA TYR A 219 5.15 -20.16 -0.45
C TYR A 219 5.12 -21.65 -0.11
N ASP A 220 6.21 -22.38 -0.37
CA ASP A 220 6.37 -23.78 0.03
C ASP A 220 6.30 -23.96 1.56
N GLN A 221 6.97 -23.06 2.30
CA GLN A 221 7.00 -23.10 3.76
C GLN A 221 5.62 -22.76 4.35
N VAL A 222 4.92 -21.79 3.76
CA VAL A 222 3.52 -21.49 4.10
C VAL A 222 2.64 -22.74 3.94
N ARG A 223 2.78 -23.47 2.83
CA ARG A 223 2.01 -24.71 2.58
C ARG A 223 2.32 -25.81 3.60
N GLN A 224 3.57 -25.92 4.03
CA GLN A 224 4.01 -26.91 5.02
C GLN A 224 3.55 -26.56 6.44
N GLY A 225 3.05 -25.33 6.66
CA GLY A 225 2.61 -24.87 7.97
C GLY A 225 3.75 -24.39 8.87
N ASP A 226 4.91 -24.09 8.30
CA ASP A 226 6.02 -23.47 9.03
C ASP A 226 5.58 -22.09 9.53
N ARG A 227 5.71 -21.88 10.85
CA ARG A 227 5.31 -20.66 11.56
C ARG A 227 6.48 -19.73 11.77
#